data_AF-A0A5N5HDQ0-F1
#
_entry.id   AF-A0A5N5HDQ0-F1
#
_cell.length_a   1.000
_cell.length_b   1.000
_cell.length_c   1.000
_cell.angle_alpha   90.00
_cell.angle_beta   90.00
_cell.angle_gamma   90.00
#
_symmetry.space_group_name_H-M   'P 1'
#
loop_
_entity.id
_entity.type
_entity.pdbx_description
1 polymer ?
#
loop_
_entity_poly.entity_id
_entity_poly.type
_entity_poly.pdbx_seq_one_letter_code
_entity_poly.pdbx_strand_id
1 'polypeptide(L)'
;MMKFYMLLDFVGILRETLKLFLKNVKLMSCIILLIISFSSILLVSNMYSIKPWLVDFNLNAALLPSTVAGTPDFNHLLVTLKEDLRLFAGLEWLFISASCFASLFFTTASILASGVTYRGQDLSVKELLSRAVKSLKRPFVTWFYVTLLDLGFYLFIIVFLLPLLLTFDLTYTTPAFSKTIFLLALVFQAYLAVVWNLALVVSVLEEKSGIEALGKAGQLIKGSMLRGFFLNLLSGAFSLLVWMSMLMIYTVLYHKCKETHGEELEMQGSTEYTKVATSASAPFISADVA
;
A
#
# COMPACT_ATOMS: atom_id res chain seq x y z
N MET A 1 11.09 -27.72 20.37
CA MET A 1 11.54 -26.88 21.51
C MET A 1 11.87 -25.44 21.09
N MET A 2 12.76 -25.22 20.11
CA MET A 2 13.16 -23.87 19.64
C MET A 2 11.98 -22.99 19.12
N LYS A 3 11.02 -23.56 18.38
CA LYS A 3 9.82 -22.84 17.90
C LYS A 3 8.91 -22.31 19.04
N PHE A 4 8.86 -23.01 20.17
CA PHE A 4 8.00 -22.65 21.32
C PHE A 4 8.59 -21.52 22.15
N TYR A 5 9.91 -21.56 22.40
CA TYR A 5 10.62 -20.44 23.05
C TYR A 5 10.55 -19.15 22.21
N MET A 6 10.62 -19.25 20.88
CA MET A 6 10.46 -18.07 20.02
C MET A 6 9.05 -17.48 20.06
N LEU A 7 8.00 -18.32 20.14
CA LEU A 7 6.63 -17.86 20.33
C LEU A 7 6.41 -17.20 21.70
N LEU A 8 7.00 -17.75 22.77
CA LEU A 8 6.95 -17.18 24.11
C LEU A 8 7.64 -15.82 24.20
N ASP A 9 8.84 -15.71 23.64
CA ASP A 9 9.58 -14.44 23.55
C ASP A 9 8.78 -13.39 22.75
N PHE A 10 8.14 -13.82 21.66
CA PHE A 10 7.28 -12.96 20.84
C PHE A 10 6.04 -12.47 21.59
N VAL A 11 5.32 -13.37 22.27
CA VAL A 11 4.19 -13.00 23.13
C VAL A 11 4.66 -12.07 24.26
N GLY A 12 5.89 -12.25 24.74
CA GLY A 12 6.56 -11.34 25.67
C GLY A 12 6.65 -9.92 25.12
N ILE A 13 7.11 -9.75 23.87
CA ILE A 13 7.19 -8.44 23.20
C ILE A 13 5.80 -7.82 23.05
N LEU A 14 4.80 -8.57 22.56
CA LEU A 14 3.43 -8.06 22.41
C LEU A 14 2.83 -7.64 23.76
N ARG A 15 3.02 -8.45 24.80
CA ARG A 15 2.58 -8.14 26.16
C ARG A 15 3.24 -6.86 26.67
N GLU A 16 4.52 -6.67 26.40
CA GLU A 16 5.24 -5.47 26.82
C GLU A 16 4.76 -4.23 26.07
N THR A 17 4.51 -4.34 24.75
CA THR A 17 3.89 -3.28 23.95
C THR A 17 2.50 -2.91 24.49
N LEU A 18 1.66 -3.89 24.83
CA LEU A 18 0.34 -3.65 25.41
C LEU A 18 0.43 -2.99 26.79
N LYS A 19 1.35 -3.44 27.65
CA LYS A 19 1.61 -2.78 28.94
C LYS A 19 2.05 -1.34 28.78
N LEU A 20 2.92 -1.07 27.80
CA LEU A 20 3.42 0.27 27.51
C LEU A 20 2.29 1.18 27.03
N PHE A 21 1.42 0.66 26.15
CA PHE A 21 0.21 1.35 25.72
C PHE A 21 -0.73 1.68 26.89
N LEU A 22 -1.01 0.69 27.73
CA LEU A 22 -1.92 0.86 28.88
C LEU A 22 -1.35 1.79 29.95
N LYS A 23 -0.02 1.81 30.15
CA LYS A 23 0.67 2.68 31.09
C LYS A 23 0.40 4.17 30.80
N ASN A 24 0.32 4.55 29.53
CA ASN A 24 0.06 5.92 29.10
C ASN A 24 -1.12 6.01 28.12
N VAL A 25 -2.23 5.33 28.44
CA VAL A 25 -3.41 5.21 27.56
C VAL A 25 -3.96 6.57 27.11
N LYS A 26 -3.94 7.59 27.98
CA LYS A 26 -4.41 8.94 27.64
C LYS A 26 -3.57 9.59 26.54
N LEU A 27 -2.25 9.50 26.64
CA LEU A 27 -1.32 10.07 25.66
C LEU A 27 -1.39 9.29 24.34
N MET A 28 -1.29 7.95 24.43
CA MET A 28 -1.28 7.07 23.25
C MET A 28 -2.58 7.13 22.48
N SER A 29 -3.73 7.13 23.17
CA SER A 29 -5.05 7.30 22.54
C SER A 29 -5.18 8.66 21.86
N CYS A 30 -4.67 9.73 22.48
CA CYS A 30 -4.67 11.06 21.86
C CYS A 30 -3.84 11.10 20.57
N ILE A 31 -2.66 10.49 20.55
CA ILE A 31 -1.82 10.39 19.34
C ILE A 31 -2.54 9.59 18.24
N ILE A 32 -3.14 8.45 18.58
CA ILE A 32 -3.91 7.64 17.63
C ILE A 32 -5.09 8.44 17.06
N LEU A 33 -5.82 9.15 17.92
CA LEU A 33 -6.94 9.98 17.48
C LEU A 33 -6.48 11.11 16.54
N LEU A 34 -5.34 11.75 16.83
CA LEU A 34 -4.75 12.75 15.94
C LEU A 34 -4.35 12.16 14.59
N ILE A 35 -3.74 10.97 14.57
CA ILE A 35 -3.37 10.25 13.33
C ILE A 35 -4.61 9.97 12.50
N ILE A 36 -5.63 9.36 13.11
CA ILE A 36 -6.88 8.99 12.42
C ILE A 36 -7.59 10.24 11.91
N SER A 37 -7.74 11.26 12.75
CA SER A 37 -8.41 12.51 12.37
C SER A 37 -7.70 13.20 11.22
N PHE A 38 -6.38 13.38 11.31
CA PHE A 38 -5.61 14.06 10.27
C PHE A 38 -5.59 13.28 8.95
N SER A 39 -5.42 11.96 9.02
CA SER A 39 -5.45 11.09 7.83
C SER A 39 -6.83 11.08 7.18
N SER A 40 -7.90 11.10 7.98
CA SER A 40 -9.27 11.17 7.48
C SER A 40 -9.55 12.50 6.80
N ILE A 41 -9.10 13.61 7.38
CA ILE A 41 -9.23 14.95 6.78
C ILE A 41 -8.51 14.99 5.45
N LEU A 42 -7.24 14.54 5.39
CA LEU A 42 -6.47 14.52 4.14
C LEU A 42 -7.14 13.65 3.07
N LEU A 43 -7.61 12.45 3.43
CA LEU A 43 -8.28 11.55 2.50
C LEU A 43 -9.56 12.18 1.93
N VAL A 44 -10.41 12.72 2.81
CA VAL A 44 -11.67 13.38 2.41
C VAL A 44 -11.38 14.60 1.54
N SER A 45 -10.41 15.44 1.94
CA SER A 45 -9.99 16.59 1.13
C SER A 45 -9.47 16.16 -0.24
N ASN A 46 -8.69 15.08 -0.33
CA ASN A 46 -8.21 14.55 -1.61
C ASN A 46 -9.38 14.15 -2.51
N MET A 47 -10.29 13.34 -1.98
CA MET A 47 -11.47 12.85 -2.70
C MET A 47 -12.33 13.98 -3.26
N TYR A 48 -12.62 15.01 -2.44
CA TYR A 48 -13.42 16.14 -2.90
C TYR A 48 -12.68 17.03 -3.92
N SER A 49 -11.38 17.24 -3.73
CA SER A 49 -10.61 18.15 -4.58
C SER A 49 -10.37 17.57 -5.98
N ILE A 50 -10.21 16.25 -6.08
CA ILE A 50 -9.93 15.55 -7.34
C ILE A 50 -11.18 15.27 -8.17
N LYS A 51 -12.32 15.04 -7.52
CA LYS A 51 -13.57 14.66 -8.17
C LYS A 51 -13.94 15.47 -9.43
N PRO A 52 -13.94 16.82 -9.43
CA PRO A 52 -14.30 17.57 -10.63
C PRO A 52 -13.36 17.29 -11.81
N TRP A 53 -12.06 17.28 -11.57
CA TRP A 53 -11.04 17.00 -12.59
C TRP A 53 -11.14 15.59 -13.17
N LEU A 54 -11.46 14.61 -12.32
CA LEU A 54 -11.67 13.24 -12.76
C LEU A 54 -12.92 13.11 -13.63
N VAL A 55 -14.00 13.82 -13.30
CA VAL A 55 -15.23 13.85 -14.10
C VAL A 55 -14.97 14.54 -15.44
N ASP A 56 -14.36 15.72 -15.44
CA ASP A 56 -14.07 16.47 -16.66
C ASP A 56 -13.09 15.71 -17.57
N PHE A 57 -12.03 15.12 -17.01
CA PHE A 57 -11.11 14.28 -17.76
C PHE A 57 -11.84 13.09 -18.40
N ASN A 58 -12.72 12.40 -17.67
CA ASN A 58 -13.47 11.27 -18.21
C ASN A 58 -14.46 11.70 -19.30
N LEU A 59 -15.13 12.84 -19.14
CA LEU A 59 -16.03 13.38 -20.17
C LEU A 59 -15.26 13.74 -21.44
N ASN A 60 -14.13 14.44 -21.30
CA ASN A 60 -13.28 14.81 -22.41
C ASN A 60 -12.64 13.58 -23.09
N ALA A 61 -12.24 12.57 -22.32
CA ALA A 61 -11.67 11.33 -22.83
C ALA A 61 -12.72 10.47 -23.56
N ALA A 62 -13.99 10.54 -23.15
CA ALA A 62 -15.08 9.86 -23.84
C ALA A 62 -15.37 10.45 -25.24
N LEU A 63 -14.95 11.70 -25.50
CA LEU A 63 -15.08 12.38 -26.79
C LEU A 63 -13.89 12.10 -27.74
N LEU A 64 -12.83 11.45 -27.27
CA LEU A 64 -11.67 11.13 -28.11
C LEU A 64 -12.00 10.19 -29.29
N PRO A 65 -12.77 9.09 -29.08
CA PRO A 65 -13.09 8.16 -30.16
C PRO A 65 -13.99 8.76 -31.25
N SER A 66 -14.77 9.79 -30.91
CA SER A 66 -15.73 10.45 -31.81
C SER A 66 -15.14 11.64 -32.57
N THR A 67 -13.89 12.03 -32.30
CA THR A 67 -13.20 13.13 -32.97
C THR A 67 -12.23 12.64 -34.04
N VAL A 68 -12.23 13.28 -35.22
CA VAL A 68 -11.36 12.89 -36.34
C VAL A 68 -9.93 13.36 -36.06
N ALA A 69 -8.98 12.42 -36.06
CA ALA A 69 -7.57 12.69 -35.84
C ALA A 69 -7.02 13.74 -36.83
N GLY A 70 -6.25 14.71 -36.32
CA GLY A 70 -5.63 15.77 -37.12
C GLY A 70 -6.50 17.00 -37.38
N THR A 71 -7.72 17.04 -36.84
CA THR A 71 -8.57 18.24 -36.87
C THR A 71 -8.19 19.24 -35.77
N PRO A 72 -8.53 20.54 -35.91
CA PRO A 72 -8.34 21.54 -34.85
C PRO A 72 -9.04 21.15 -33.55
N ASP A 73 -10.24 20.55 -33.65
CA ASP A 73 -11.05 20.10 -32.52
C ASP A 73 -10.36 18.95 -31.77
N PHE A 74 -9.74 18.01 -32.49
CA PHE A 74 -8.94 16.94 -31.89
C PHE A 74 -7.73 17.49 -31.13
N ASN A 75 -7.01 18.45 -31.71
CA ASN A 75 -5.85 19.07 -31.07
C ASN A 75 -6.26 19.87 -29.82
N HIS A 76 -7.39 20.58 -29.88
CA HIS A 76 -7.95 21.30 -28.73
C HIS A 76 -8.31 20.32 -27.60
N LEU A 77 -9.02 19.23 -27.91
CA LEU A 77 -9.39 18.20 -26.94
C LEU A 77 -8.16 17.56 -26.25
N LEU A 78 -7.10 17.28 -27.02
CA LEU A 78 -5.84 16.76 -26.50
C LEU A 78 -5.15 17.73 -25.53
N VAL A 79 -5.19 19.03 -25.84
CA VAL A 79 -4.65 20.07 -24.97
C VAL A 79 -5.46 20.13 -23.67
N THR A 80 -6.79 20.16 -23.76
CA THR A 80 -7.68 20.15 -22.59
C THR A 80 -7.41 18.93 -21.70
N LEU A 81 -7.32 17.74 -22.27
CA LEU A 81 -7.02 16.52 -21.51
C LEU A 81 -5.65 16.53 -20.84
N LYS A 82 -4.65 17.08 -21.53
CA LYS A 82 -3.31 17.23 -20.96
C LYS A 82 -3.31 18.22 -19.80
N GLU A 83 -4.09 19.30 -19.89
CA GLU A 83 -4.25 20.27 -18.81
C GLU A 83 -4.99 19.66 -17.62
N ASP A 84 -6.10 18.96 -17.86
CA ASP A 84 -6.85 18.23 -16.83
C ASP A 84 -5.96 17.21 -16.11
N LEU A 85 -5.20 16.41 -16.87
CA LEU A 85 -4.26 15.44 -16.32
C LEU A 85 -3.14 16.10 -15.52
N ARG A 86 -2.62 17.24 -15.99
CA ARG A 86 -1.59 18.00 -15.27
C ARG A 86 -2.11 18.54 -13.94
N LEU A 87 -3.34 19.05 -13.93
CA LEU A 87 -3.97 19.58 -12.72
C LEU A 87 -4.29 18.45 -11.73
N PHE A 88 -4.85 17.35 -12.22
CA PHE A 88 -5.06 16.12 -11.45
C PHE A 88 -3.75 15.62 -10.83
N ALA A 89 -2.70 15.43 -11.64
CA ALA A 89 -1.42 14.92 -11.16
C ALA A 89 -0.73 15.88 -10.18
N GLY A 90 -0.82 17.19 -10.42
CA GLY A 90 -0.28 18.21 -9.51
C GLY A 90 -1.00 18.21 -8.15
N LEU A 91 -2.33 18.07 -8.16
CA LEU A 91 -3.14 18.02 -6.96
C LEU A 91 -2.91 16.74 -6.15
N GLU A 92 -2.89 15.57 -6.81
CA GLU A 92 -2.53 14.30 -6.17
C GLU A 92 -1.15 14.38 -5.53
N TRP A 93 -0.16 14.93 -6.24
CA TRP A 93 1.19 15.08 -5.70
C TRP A 93 1.23 15.92 -4.43
N LEU A 94 0.42 16.99 -4.34
CA LEU A 94 0.30 17.81 -3.12
C LEU A 94 -0.26 16.99 -1.96
N PHE A 95 -1.32 16.21 -2.18
CA PHE A 95 -1.92 15.37 -1.14
C PHE A 95 -1.01 14.22 -0.71
N ILE A 96 -0.32 13.57 -1.66
CA ILE A 96 0.68 12.54 -1.39
C ILE A 96 1.81 13.13 -0.54
N SER A 97 2.35 14.29 -0.93
CA SER A 97 3.40 14.98 -0.18
C SER A 97 2.96 15.31 1.25
N ALA A 98 1.79 15.93 1.42
CA ALA A 98 1.23 16.23 2.73
C ALA A 98 1.05 14.97 3.59
N SER A 99 0.56 13.88 2.99
CA SER A 99 0.39 12.59 3.64
C SER A 99 1.72 11.97 4.06
N CYS A 100 2.76 12.03 3.23
CA CYS A 100 4.10 11.57 3.56
C CYS A 100 4.70 12.35 4.74
N PHE A 101 4.64 13.68 4.70
CA PHE A 101 5.12 14.52 5.80
C PHE A 101 4.37 14.24 7.11
N ALA A 102 3.06 14.10 7.06
CA ALA A 102 2.24 13.78 8.22
C ALA A 102 2.55 12.39 8.78
N SER A 103 2.67 11.39 7.90
CA SER A 103 3.03 10.02 8.30
C SER A 103 4.38 9.98 9.02
N LEU A 104 5.38 10.68 8.50
CA LEU A 104 6.70 10.79 9.14
C LEU A 104 6.61 11.51 10.49
N PHE A 105 5.87 12.60 10.57
CA PHE A 105 5.65 13.35 11.81
C PHE A 105 5.00 12.49 12.89
N PHE A 106 3.92 11.79 12.56
CA PHE A 106 3.21 10.93 13.50
C PHE A 106 4.01 9.69 13.89
N THR A 107 4.81 9.13 12.97
CA THR A 107 5.74 8.05 13.27
C THR A 107 6.79 8.52 14.28
N THR A 108 7.37 9.70 14.06
CA THR A 108 8.32 10.33 14.98
C THR A 108 7.68 10.57 16.36
N ALA A 109 6.47 11.12 16.41
CA ALA A 109 5.74 11.35 17.66
C ALA A 109 5.44 10.04 18.41
N SER A 110 5.04 8.99 17.69
CA SER A 110 4.73 7.67 18.27
C SER A 110 5.97 6.99 18.84
N ILE A 111 7.11 7.07 18.12
CA ILE A 111 8.40 6.54 18.59
C ILE A 111 8.88 7.31 19.83
N LEU A 112 8.78 8.64 19.83
CA LEU A 112 9.12 9.46 20.99
C LEU A 112 8.22 9.15 22.20
N ALA A 113 6.91 9.03 22.00
CA ALA A 113 5.96 8.71 23.06
C ALA A 113 6.26 7.35 23.68
N SER A 114 6.57 6.37 22.83
CA SER A 114 6.94 5.02 23.26
C SER A 114 8.24 5.03 24.06
N GLY A 115 9.29 5.72 23.57
CA GLY A 115 10.58 5.81 24.23
C GLY A 115 10.53 6.54 25.58
N VAL A 116 9.72 7.58 25.68
CA VAL A 116 9.48 8.35 26.92
C VAL A 116 8.72 7.51 27.95
N THR A 117 7.64 6.83 27.53
CA THR A 117 6.85 5.95 28.39
C THR A 117 7.67 4.75 28.89
N TYR A 118 8.54 4.21 28.02
CA TYR A 118 9.48 3.16 28.37
C TYR A 118 10.45 3.60 29.48
N ARG A 119 10.94 4.85 29.42
CA ARG A 119 11.78 5.46 30.47
C ARG A 119 11.01 5.88 31.73
N GLY A 120 9.68 5.70 31.76
CA GLY A 120 8.84 6.08 32.90
C GLY A 120 8.67 7.59 33.08
N GLN A 121 8.88 8.37 32.02
CA GLN A 121 8.66 9.80 32.01
C GLN A 121 7.23 10.10 31.53
N ASP A 122 6.57 11.04 32.19
CA ASP A 122 5.29 11.58 31.74
C ASP A 122 5.54 12.88 30.97
N LEU A 123 4.90 13.00 29.80
CA LEU A 123 5.06 14.13 28.91
C LEU A 123 3.69 14.50 28.34
N SER A 124 3.42 15.80 28.27
CA SER A 124 2.19 16.28 27.66
C SER A 124 2.22 16.10 26.14
N VAL A 125 1.03 15.99 25.51
CA VAL A 125 0.89 15.92 24.04
C VAL A 125 1.59 17.12 23.37
N LYS A 126 1.44 18.32 23.93
CA LYS A 126 2.04 19.54 23.38
C LYS A 126 3.57 19.49 23.37
N GLU A 127 4.17 19.07 24.48
CA GLU A 127 5.63 18.94 24.59
C GLU A 127 6.15 17.83 23.68
N LEU A 128 5.43 16.70 23.60
CA LEU A 128 5.75 15.60 22.71
C LEU A 128 5.75 16.07 21.24
N LEU A 129 4.69 16.75 20.80
CA LEU A 129 4.58 17.27 19.44
C LEU A 129 5.69 18.29 19.15
N SER A 130 5.98 19.19 20.10
CA SER A 130 7.09 20.13 19.97
C SER A 130 8.43 19.42 19.79
N ARG A 131 8.66 18.34 20.55
CA ARG A 131 9.87 17.50 20.44
C ARG A 131 9.91 16.72 19.13
N ALA A 132 8.76 16.25 18.65
CA ALA A 132 8.63 15.58 17.36
C ALA A 132 9.00 16.52 16.21
N VAL A 133 8.46 17.75 16.20
CA VAL A 133 8.82 18.78 15.21
C VAL A 133 10.33 19.07 15.23
N LYS A 134 10.91 19.25 16.42
CA LYS A 134 12.35 19.57 16.57
C LYS A 134 13.25 18.44 16.10
N SER A 135 12.85 17.19 16.34
CA SER A 135 13.65 16.02 15.95
C SER A 135 13.43 15.60 14.49
N LEU A 136 12.35 16.04 13.84
CA LEU A 136 11.90 15.58 12.51
C LEU A 136 12.97 15.65 11.41
N LYS A 137 13.93 16.57 11.49
CA LYS A 137 15.03 16.66 10.51
C LYS A 137 15.81 15.35 10.40
N ARG A 138 16.10 14.68 11.52
CA ARG A 138 16.87 13.42 11.52
C ARG A 138 16.08 12.27 10.90
N PRO A 139 14.82 11.97 11.34
CA PRO A 139 13.98 10.97 10.70
C PRO A 139 13.68 11.27 9.24
N PHE A 140 13.58 12.55 8.84
CA PHE A 140 13.36 12.92 7.44
C PHE A 140 14.52 12.48 6.54
N VAL A 141 15.77 12.72 6.96
CA VAL A 141 16.94 12.25 6.22
C VAL A 141 16.92 10.72 6.12
N THR A 142 16.68 10.02 7.23
CA THR A 142 16.60 8.55 7.23
C THR A 142 15.48 8.01 6.35
N TRP A 143 14.29 8.59 6.43
CA TRP A 143 13.15 8.25 5.60
C TRP A 143 13.45 8.46 4.12
N PHE A 144 14.11 9.57 3.76
CA PHE A 144 14.52 9.82 2.37
C PHE A 144 15.44 8.71 1.83
N TYR A 145 16.45 8.28 2.61
CA TYR A 145 17.31 7.16 2.22
C TYR A 145 16.55 5.84 2.13
N VAL A 146 15.63 5.57 3.06
CA VAL A 146 14.76 4.39 3.03
C VAL A 146 13.92 4.38 1.75
N THR A 147 13.26 5.48 1.41
CA THR A 147 12.45 5.61 0.19
C THR A 147 13.30 5.46 -1.07
N LEU A 148 14.52 6.02 -1.09
CA LEU A 148 15.43 5.88 -2.23
C LEU A 148 15.87 4.42 -2.42
N LEU A 149 16.17 3.72 -1.32
CA LEU A 149 16.53 2.29 -1.36
C LEU A 149 15.35 1.42 -1.79
N ASP A 150 14.14 1.70 -1.30
CA ASP A 150 12.92 0.99 -1.67
C ASP A 150 12.60 1.18 -3.16
N LEU A 151 12.68 2.42 -3.66
CA LEU A 151 12.57 2.71 -5.09
C LEU A 151 13.63 1.97 -5.91
N GLY A 152 14.88 1.97 -5.46
CA GLY A 152 15.97 1.24 -6.09
C GLY A 152 15.71 -0.28 -6.14
N PHE A 153 15.12 -0.84 -5.09
CA PHE A 153 14.74 -2.25 -5.05
C PHE A 153 13.63 -2.58 -6.06
N TYR A 154 12.57 -1.77 -6.15
CA TYR A 154 11.52 -1.97 -7.16
C TYR A 154 12.03 -1.82 -8.58
N LEU A 155 12.89 -0.84 -8.85
CA LEU A 155 13.54 -0.68 -10.15
C LEU A 155 14.40 -1.91 -10.49
N PHE A 156 15.15 -2.42 -9.53
CA PHE A 156 15.93 -3.64 -9.71
C PHE A 156 15.04 -4.85 -10.03
N ILE A 157 13.90 -5.00 -9.34
CA ILE A 157 12.93 -6.06 -9.61
C ILE A 157 12.39 -5.96 -11.04
N ILE A 158 11.94 -4.78 -11.47
CA ILE A 158 11.29 -4.58 -12.77
C ILE A 158 12.28 -4.71 -13.92
N VAL A 159 13.47 -4.14 -13.81
CA VAL A 159 14.45 -4.10 -14.90
C VAL A 159 15.22 -5.41 -15.04
N PHE A 160 15.53 -6.08 -13.92
CA PHE A 160 16.41 -7.26 -13.93
C PHE A 160 15.68 -8.54 -13.55
N LEU A 161 15.04 -8.60 -12.39
CA LEU A 161 14.48 -9.86 -11.89
C LEU A 161 13.25 -10.32 -12.69
N LEU A 162 12.33 -9.41 -13.06
CA LEU A 162 11.11 -9.76 -13.77
C LEU A 162 11.39 -10.30 -15.19
N PRO A 163 12.22 -9.65 -16.03
CA PRO A 163 12.59 -10.19 -17.34
C PRO A 163 13.34 -11.52 -17.23
N LEU A 164 14.21 -11.65 -16.22
CA LEU A 164 14.90 -12.91 -15.94
C LEU A 164 13.90 -14.04 -15.63
N LEU A 165 12.96 -13.80 -14.71
CA LEU A 165 11.92 -14.77 -14.35
C LEU A 165 11.07 -15.18 -15.57
N LEU A 166 10.61 -14.20 -16.36
CA LEU A 166 9.79 -14.44 -17.55
C LEU A 166 10.54 -15.26 -18.60
N THR A 167 11.79 -14.91 -18.91
CA THR A 167 12.60 -15.60 -19.92
C THR A 167 12.86 -17.06 -19.54
N PHE A 168 13.14 -17.32 -18.25
CA PHE A 168 13.39 -18.66 -17.74
C PHE A 168 12.13 -19.54 -17.73
N ASP A 169 10.98 -19.02 -17.29
CA ASP A 169 9.71 -19.78 -17.28
C ASP A 169 9.22 -20.14 -18.69
N LEU A 170 9.36 -19.22 -19.65
CA LEU A 170 9.01 -19.46 -21.07
C LEU A 170 9.91 -20.52 -21.73
N THR A 171 11.19 -20.56 -21.37
CA THR A 171 12.19 -21.39 -22.09
C THR A 171 12.38 -22.78 -21.48
N TYR A 172 12.33 -22.91 -20.15
CA TYR A 172 12.86 -24.10 -19.47
C TYR A 172 11.81 -24.92 -18.70
N THR A 173 10.52 -24.53 -18.74
CA THR A 173 9.36 -25.22 -18.09
C THR A 173 9.63 -25.74 -16.66
N THR A 174 10.59 -25.16 -15.95
CA THR A 174 11.05 -25.57 -14.62
C THR A 174 10.68 -24.47 -13.63
N PRO A 175 9.41 -24.38 -13.21
CA PRO A 175 8.92 -23.33 -12.32
C PRO A 175 9.55 -23.38 -10.92
N ALA A 176 10.42 -24.35 -10.62
CA ALA A 176 11.14 -24.44 -9.36
C ALA A 176 12.19 -23.33 -9.18
N PHE A 177 12.91 -22.98 -10.26
CA PHE A 177 13.98 -21.98 -10.22
C PHE A 177 13.43 -20.56 -10.05
N SER A 178 12.42 -20.21 -10.84
CA SER A 178 11.71 -18.92 -10.74
C SER A 178 11.08 -18.72 -9.36
N LYS A 179 10.40 -19.74 -8.83
CA LYS A 179 9.85 -19.73 -7.47
C LYS A 179 10.92 -19.52 -6.40
N THR A 180 12.10 -20.11 -6.56
CA THR A 180 13.19 -19.98 -5.58
C THR A 180 13.77 -18.56 -5.58
N ILE A 181 14.03 -17.99 -6.76
CA ILE A 181 14.50 -16.59 -6.88
C ILE A 181 13.46 -15.62 -6.32
N PHE A 182 12.19 -15.81 -6.66
CA PHE A 182 11.11 -14.98 -6.17
C PHE A 182 10.99 -15.05 -4.63
N LEU A 183 11.05 -16.26 -4.07
CA LEU A 183 11.03 -16.46 -2.62
C LEU A 183 12.23 -15.78 -1.94
N LEU A 184 13.42 -15.87 -2.54
CA LEU A 184 14.62 -15.21 -2.02
C LEU A 184 14.48 -13.68 -2.02
N ALA A 185 13.93 -13.10 -3.10
CA ALA A 185 13.66 -11.68 -3.19
C ALA A 185 12.66 -11.21 -2.12
N LEU A 186 11.60 -11.99 -1.86
CA LEU A 186 10.64 -11.71 -0.79
C LEU A 186 11.28 -11.76 0.61
N VAL A 187 12.11 -12.77 0.88
CA VAL A 187 12.82 -12.88 2.17
C VAL A 187 13.77 -11.69 2.37
N PHE A 188 14.48 -11.30 1.31
CA PHE A 188 15.37 -10.15 1.35
C PHE A 188 14.63 -8.83 1.58
N GLN A 189 13.50 -8.61 0.90
CA GLN A 189 12.66 -7.42 1.10
C GLN A 189 12.10 -7.37 2.52
N ALA A 190 11.64 -8.51 3.07
CA ALA A 190 11.18 -8.58 4.44
C ALA A 190 12.30 -8.27 5.45
N TYR A 191 13.56 -8.66 5.18
CA TYR A 191 14.71 -8.26 5.98
C TYR A 191 14.95 -6.75 5.91
N LEU A 192 14.99 -6.17 4.70
CA LEU A 192 15.17 -4.74 4.49
C LEU A 192 14.08 -3.91 5.20
N ALA A 193 12.82 -4.34 5.12
CA ALA A 193 11.70 -3.71 5.81
C ALA A 193 11.94 -3.59 7.32
N VAL A 194 12.50 -4.62 7.96
CA VAL A 194 12.82 -4.53 9.40
C VAL A 194 13.95 -3.53 9.65
N VAL A 195 15.01 -3.58 8.83
CA VAL A 195 16.15 -2.65 8.96
C VAL A 195 15.68 -1.21 8.77
N TRP A 196 14.81 -0.92 7.81
CA TRP A 196 14.27 0.41 7.54
C TRP A 196 13.40 0.92 8.68
N ASN A 197 12.48 0.10 9.20
CA ASN A 197 11.66 0.45 10.35
C ASN A 197 12.52 0.73 11.60
N LEU A 198 13.52 -0.12 11.84
CA LEU A 198 14.44 0.07 12.96
C LEU A 198 15.36 1.28 12.77
N ALA A 199 15.76 1.60 11.53
CA ALA A 199 16.54 2.80 11.22
C ALA A 199 15.75 4.08 11.53
N LEU A 200 14.44 4.11 11.24
CA LEU A 200 13.58 5.22 11.67
C LEU A 200 13.55 5.34 13.20
N VAL A 201 13.42 4.23 13.93
CA VAL A 201 13.47 4.22 15.40
C VAL A 201 14.81 4.74 15.92
N VAL A 202 15.92 4.25 15.38
CA VAL A 202 17.28 4.71 15.71
C VAL A 202 17.42 6.20 15.40
N SER A 203 16.86 6.69 14.29
CA SER A 203 16.99 8.09 13.91
C SER A 203 16.22 9.06 14.81
N VAL A 204 15.14 8.59 15.43
CA VAL A 204 14.36 9.36 16.41
C VAL A 204 15.02 9.32 17.79
N LEU A 205 15.54 8.16 18.21
CA LEU A 205 16.01 7.93 19.58
C LEU A 205 17.51 8.18 19.77
N GLU A 206 18.32 8.01 18.73
CA GLU A 206 19.76 8.25 18.72
C GLU A 206 20.11 9.49 17.88
N GLU A 207 21.31 10.03 18.09
CA GLU A 207 21.83 11.14 17.30
C GLU A 207 22.45 10.66 15.98
N LYS A 208 21.71 9.83 15.24
CA LYS A 208 22.13 9.28 13.93
C LYS A 208 21.02 9.50 12.90
N SER A 209 21.39 9.62 11.63
CA SER A 209 20.42 9.80 10.55
C SER A 209 20.93 9.24 9.23
N GLY A 210 20.02 9.01 8.28
CA GLY A 210 20.36 8.53 6.95
C GLY A 210 21.02 7.17 6.99
N ILE A 211 22.14 7.04 6.27
CA ILE A 211 22.87 5.78 6.15
C ILE A 211 23.49 5.32 7.49
N GLU A 212 23.85 6.24 8.38
CA GLU A 212 24.38 5.87 9.70
C GLU A 212 23.33 5.19 10.58
N ALA A 213 22.08 5.67 10.51
CA ALA A 213 20.95 5.05 11.20
C ALA A 213 20.64 3.67 10.61
N LEU A 214 20.71 3.53 9.28
CA LEU A 214 20.57 2.24 8.58
C LEU A 214 21.66 1.24 8.98
N GLY A 215 22.93 1.67 8.99
CA GLY A 215 24.05 0.84 9.42
C GLY A 215 23.90 0.39 10.87
N LYS A 216 23.49 1.30 11.76
CA LYS A 216 23.23 0.98 13.17
C LYS A 216 22.06 0.01 13.32
N ALA A 217 20.96 0.21 12.60
CA ALA A 217 19.83 -0.72 12.59
C ALA A 217 20.24 -2.13 12.12
N GLY A 218 21.05 -2.21 11.06
CA GLY A 218 21.64 -3.46 10.58
C GLY A 218 22.49 -4.18 11.63
N GLN A 219 23.23 -3.42 12.45
CA GLN A 219 23.99 -3.99 13.58
C GLN A 219 23.09 -4.47 14.72
N LEU A 220 22.02 -3.73 15.06
CA LEU A 220 21.10 -4.11 16.13
C LEU A 220 20.33 -5.40 15.82
N ILE A 221 19.97 -5.61 14.55
CA ILE A 221 19.24 -6.81 14.15
C ILE A 221 20.14 -8.05 14.02
N LYS A 222 21.47 -7.86 14.00
CA LYS A 222 22.45 -8.95 13.93
C LYS A 222 22.34 -9.79 15.21
N GLY A 223 21.81 -11.01 15.09
CA GLY A 223 21.53 -11.92 16.21
C GLY A 223 20.06 -12.01 16.63
N SER A 224 19.20 -11.11 16.15
CA SER A 224 17.74 -11.13 16.42
C SER A 224 16.89 -11.11 15.14
N MET A 225 17.50 -11.38 13.97
CA MET A 225 16.91 -11.30 12.63
C MET A 225 15.57 -12.03 12.49
N LEU A 226 15.46 -13.23 13.05
CA LEU A 226 14.22 -14.01 13.04
C LEU A 226 13.07 -13.28 13.74
N ARG A 227 13.33 -12.60 14.87
CA ARG A 227 12.30 -11.86 15.62
C ARG A 227 11.74 -10.72 14.79
N GLY A 228 12.64 -9.95 14.17
CA GLY A 228 12.28 -8.87 13.27
C GLY A 228 11.45 -9.36 12.08
N PHE A 229 11.90 -10.44 11.43
CA PHE A 229 11.21 -11.03 10.29
C PHE A 229 9.77 -11.46 10.64
N PHE A 230 9.57 -12.14 11.77
CA PHE A 230 8.23 -12.55 12.20
C PHE A 230 7.34 -11.36 12.56
N LEU A 231 7.89 -10.33 13.22
CA LEU A 231 7.16 -9.09 13.50
C LEU A 231 6.70 -8.42 12.20
N ASN A 232 7.58 -8.34 11.21
CA ASN A 232 7.25 -7.77 9.90
C ASN A 232 6.19 -8.60 9.16
N LEU A 233 6.32 -9.93 9.19
CA LEU A 233 5.35 -10.83 8.55
C LEU A 233 3.96 -10.73 9.20
N LEU A 234 3.89 -10.69 10.53
CA LEU A 234 2.62 -10.55 11.23
C LEU A 234 2.01 -9.17 11.02
N SER A 235 2.82 -8.11 11.09
CA SER A 235 2.36 -6.76 10.80
C SER A 235 1.82 -6.67 9.38
N GLY A 236 2.52 -7.23 8.40
CA GLY A 236 2.06 -7.30 7.02
C GLY A 236 0.74 -8.08 6.88
N ALA A 237 0.63 -9.25 7.53
CA ALA A 237 -0.60 -10.03 7.53
C ALA A 237 -1.78 -9.26 8.13
N PHE A 238 -1.57 -8.56 9.26
CA PHE A 238 -2.59 -7.73 9.88
C PHE A 238 -2.99 -6.55 8.97
N SER A 239 -2.01 -5.87 8.36
CA SER A 239 -2.26 -4.80 7.39
C SER A 239 -3.07 -5.28 6.19
N LEU A 240 -2.79 -6.48 5.67
CA LEU A 240 -3.56 -7.10 4.58
C LEU A 240 -5.00 -7.40 5.02
N LEU A 241 -5.22 -7.91 6.23
CA LEU A 241 -6.56 -8.15 6.75
C LEU A 241 -7.37 -6.85 6.87
N VAL A 242 -6.76 -5.78 7.38
CA VAL A 242 -7.40 -4.45 7.46
C VAL A 242 -7.70 -3.89 6.07
N TRP A 243 -6.80 -4.08 5.11
CA TRP A 243 -7.03 -3.66 3.73
C TRP A 243 -8.22 -4.41 3.10
N MET A 244 -8.27 -5.73 3.26
CA MET A 244 -9.36 -6.56 2.74
C MET A 244 -10.70 -6.21 3.40
N SER A 245 -10.71 -5.95 4.71
CA SER A 245 -11.94 -5.56 5.41
C SER A 245 -12.44 -4.19 4.93
N MET A 246 -11.55 -3.22 4.72
CA MET A 246 -11.90 -1.93 4.13
C MET A 246 -12.52 -2.09 2.74
N LEU A 247 -11.93 -2.90 1.86
CA LEU A 247 -12.50 -3.18 0.53
C LEU A 247 -13.92 -3.76 0.63
N MET A 248 -14.16 -4.72 1.52
CA MET A 248 -15.51 -5.27 1.73
C MET A 248 -16.50 -4.23 2.25
N ILE A 249 -16.07 -3.33 3.13
CA ILE A 249 -16.93 -2.25 3.63
C ILE A 249 -17.34 -1.32 2.48
N TYR A 250 -16.38 -0.94 1.62
CA TYR A 250 -16.65 -0.08 0.47
C TYR A 250 -17.55 -0.75 -0.57
N THR A 251 -17.39 -2.05 -0.83
CA THR A 251 -18.28 -2.76 -1.76
C THR A 251 -19.71 -2.86 -1.22
N VAL A 252 -19.89 -3.16 0.06
CA VAL A 252 -21.22 -3.15 0.70
C VAL A 252 -21.84 -1.76 0.66
N LEU A 253 -21.06 -0.72 0.96
CA LEU A 253 -21.52 0.67 0.87
C LEU A 253 -21.93 1.04 -0.56
N TYR A 254 -21.13 0.66 -1.55
CA TYR A 254 -21.45 0.88 -2.97
C TYR A 254 -22.79 0.27 -3.35
N HIS A 255 -23.02 -1.01 -3.02
CA HIS A 255 -24.29 -1.68 -3.31
C HIS A 255 -25.48 -1.00 -2.61
N LYS A 256 -25.32 -0.61 -1.35
CA LYS A 256 -26.37 0.08 -0.59
C LYS A 256 -26.68 1.48 -1.16
N CYS A 257 -25.66 2.21 -1.59
CA CYS A 257 -25.83 3.50 -2.27
C CYS A 257 -26.58 3.32 -3.59
N LYS A 258 -26.21 2.31 -4.38
CA LYS A 258 -26.84 2.01 -5.67
C LYS A 258 -28.33 1.66 -5.51
N GLU A 259 -28.66 0.83 -4.52
CA GLU A 259 -30.05 0.49 -4.16
C GLU A 259 -30.86 1.73 -3.76
N THR A 260 -30.25 2.66 -3.00
CA THR A 260 -30.91 3.91 -2.57
C THR A 260 -31.23 4.85 -3.73
N HIS A 261 -30.46 4.80 -4.83
CA HIS A 261 -30.66 5.66 -6.01
C HIS A 261 -31.51 4.99 -7.10
N GLY A 262 -31.98 3.75 -6.89
CA GLY A 262 -32.84 3.04 -7.85
C GLY A 262 -32.13 2.63 -9.14
N GLU A 263 -30.79 2.63 -9.16
CA GLU A 263 -30.02 2.15 -10.31
C GLU A 263 -29.98 0.61 -10.31
N GLU A 264 -30.41 -0.04 -11.39
CA GLU A 264 -30.40 -1.49 -11.50
C GLU A 264 -28.98 -2.06 -11.34
N LEU A 265 -28.86 -3.09 -10.50
CA LEU A 265 -27.65 -3.89 -10.42
C LEU A 265 -27.46 -4.56 -11.78
N GLU A 266 -26.43 -4.14 -12.54
CA GLU A 266 -25.93 -4.91 -13.67
C GLU A 266 -25.42 -6.24 -13.11
N MET A 267 -26.33 -7.21 -12.98
CA MET A 267 -25.93 -8.60 -12.89
C MET A 267 -25.21 -8.92 -14.18
N GLN A 268 -23.96 -9.37 -14.02
CA GLN A 268 -23.15 -9.99 -15.05
C GLN A 268 -24.05 -10.78 -16.01
N GLY A 269 -24.09 -10.30 -17.25
CA GLY A 269 -25.05 -10.68 -18.28
C GLY A 269 -25.26 -12.19 -18.38
N SER A 270 -26.54 -12.52 -18.46
CA SER A 270 -27.13 -13.78 -18.93
C SER A 270 -26.15 -14.73 -19.62
N THR A 271 -25.92 -15.88 -18.97
CA THR A 271 -25.54 -17.09 -19.69
C THR A 271 -26.77 -17.63 -20.43
N GLU A 272 -27.36 -16.84 -21.33
CA GLU A 272 -28.36 -17.32 -22.28
C GLU A 272 -27.61 -18.00 -23.43
N TYR A 273 -27.32 -19.30 -23.25
CA TYR A 273 -27.11 -20.15 -24.40
C TYR A 273 -28.45 -20.24 -25.15
N THR A 274 -28.58 -19.42 -26.19
CA THR A 274 -29.60 -19.59 -27.22
C THR A 274 -29.53 -21.04 -27.69
N LYS A 275 -30.55 -21.84 -27.32
CA LYS A 275 -30.83 -23.11 -27.97
C LYS A 275 -31.08 -22.80 -29.44
N VAL A 276 -30.04 -22.99 -30.26
CA VAL A 276 -30.18 -23.04 -31.70
C VAL A 276 -31.15 -24.18 -32.01
N ALA A 277 -32.28 -23.83 -32.60
CA ALA A 277 -33.24 -24.77 -33.14
C ALA A 277 -32.56 -25.59 -34.24
N THR A 278 -32.21 -26.84 -33.93
CA THR A 278 -31.83 -27.82 -34.95
C THR A 278 -33.10 -28.31 -35.63
N SER A 279 -33.62 -27.55 -36.58
CA SER A 279 -34.54 -28.04 -37.60
C SER A 279 -33.74 -28.36 -38.86
N ALA A 280 -33.33 -29.62 -38.99
CA ALA A 280 -32.89 -30.18 -40.27
C ALA A 280 -33.00 -31.72 -40.22
N SER A 281 -34.23 -32.23 -40.21
CA SER A 281 -34.51 -33.60 -40.64
C SER A 281 -34.68 -33.59 -42.16
N ALA A 282 -33.61 -33.95 -42.88
CA ALA A 282 -33.70 -34.45 -44.26
C ALA A 282 -33.33 -35.94 -44.24
N PRO A 283 -34.18 -36.85 -44.76
CA PRO A 283 -33.97 -38.28 -44.64
C PRO A 283 -32.97 -38.81 -45.68
N PHE A 284 -32.22 -39.83 -45.23
CA PHE A 284 -31.35 -40.70 -46.00
C PHE A 284 -32.08 -41.34 -47.19
N ILE A 285 -31.47 -41.28 -48.37
CA ILE A 285 -31.80 -42.11 -49.53
C ILE A 285 -31.16 -43.49 -49.28
N SER A 286 -31.98 -44.53 -49.18
CA SER A 286 -31.56 -45.93 -49.21
C SER A 286 -31.48 -46.42 -50.66
N ALA A 287 -30.30 -46.88 -51.08
CA ALA A 287 -30.15 -47.80 -52.19
C ALA A 287 -30.22 -49.23 -51.65
N ASP A 288 -31.10 -50.06 -52.20
CA ASP A 288 -30.90 -51.48 -52.55
C ASP A 288 -32.21 -52.06 -53.12
N VAL A 289 -32.24 -52.47 -54.39
CA VAL A 289 -32.09 -53.85 -54.91
C VAL A 289 -33.42 -54.63 -54.94
N ALA A 290 -33.73 -55.12 -56.15
CA ALA A 290 -34.81 -56.02 -56.62
C ALA A 290 -36.14 -55.35 -57.03
#